data_AF-A0A955EQ65-F1
#
_entry.id   AF-A0A955EQ65-F1
#
_cell.length_a   1.000
_cell.length_b   1.000
_cell.length_c   1.000
_cell.angle_alpha   90.00
_cell.angle_beta   90.00
_cell.angle_gamma   90.00
#
_symmetry.space_group_name_H-M   'P 1'
#
loop_
_entity.id
_entity.type
_entity.pdbx_description
1 polymer ?
#
loop_
_entity_poly.entity_id
_entity_poly.type
_entity_poly.pdbx_seq_one_letter_code
_entity_poly.pdbx_strand_id
1 'polypeptide(L)'
;MTIDHHDSVCGWCEQDGRVLLVHNRRYVEGRAFPTWDLPGGRVEPGETLPQTLAREWSEEVGGGAIEIDDLVYAEDGTVRDQAGGPRSSSWRTFIFRVRLLGDPGGGSHEHAWVPMDRLAEHMTAPYHRGLLDWVADPTRVHVSVAWTDTLPPFEAGAPFDHLLALCAAGAAGRPELVADAAASARRAGATSAQVEESLLQLAPYAGFPRTIAAFQAAAPHVDTPRTVGEADAPSPDVASRQGTQCFADVYGDTAARIHEGLDALHPTLATWIRSFAYGRVLCRDEVLTLLQRELLASSLLTAMGGLEAPLLGHLRAARRLGASPDDLRRALAAASAAAPRWALNAAQRLLERV
;
A
#
# COMPACT_ATOMS: atom_id res chain seq x y z
N MET A 1 20.30 9.62 -10.65
CA MET A 1 21.24 8.56 -10.26
C MET A 1 20.40 7.32 -10.03
N THR A 2 20.48 6.33 -10.92
CA THR A 2 19.67 5.12 -10.84
C THR A 2 20.25 4.23 -9.75
N ILE A 3 19.48 3.96 -8.69
CA ILE A 3 19.87 2.99 -7.67
C ILE A 3 19.69 1.60 -8.32
N ASP A 4 20.75 0.79 -8.34
CA ASP A 4 20.68 -0.58 -8.84
C ASP A 4 19.81 -1.41 -7.89
N HIS A 5 18.69 -1.95 -8.38
CA HIS A 5 17.74 -2.76 -7.60
C HIS A 5 17.74 -4.20 -8.08
N HIS A 6 17.59 -5.15 -7.16
CA HIS A 6 17.31 -6.52 -7.53
C HIS A 6 16.30 -7.19 -6.62
N ASP A 7 15.43 -7.98 -7.24
CA ASP A 7 14.58 -8.93 -6.54
C ASP A 7 15.28 -10.31 -6.51
N SER A 8 15.06 -11.06 -5.44
CA SER A 8 15.43 -12.47 -5.27
C SER A 8 14.24 -13.24 -4.73
N VAL A 9 14.20 -14.54 -5.03
CA VAL A 9 13.14 -15.44 -4.56
C VAL A 9 13.73 -16.74 -4.07
N CYS A 10 13.26 -17.21 -2.91
CA CYS A 10 13.66 -18.47 -2.30
C CYS A 10 12.45 -19.34 -1.93
N GLY A 11 12.70 -20.64 -1.77
CA GLY A 11 11.69 -21.64 -1.39
C GLY A 11 11.89 -22.11 0.06
N TRP A 12 10.84 -21.98 0.87
CA TRP A 12 10.71 -22.62 2.18
C TRP A 12 10.08 -24.00 2.03
N CYS A 13 10.91 -25.04 1.97
CA CYS A 13 10.45 -26.43 1.92
C CYS A 13 10.58 -27.06 3.30
N GLU A 14 9.44 -27.34 3.92
CA GLU A 14 9.37 -27.95 5.25
C GLU A 14 8.77 -29.36 5.17
N GLN A 15 9.46 -30.34 5.77
CA GLN A 15 9.00 -31.72 5.88
C GLN A 15 9.40 -32.28 7.25
N ASP A 16 8.44 -32.86 7.98
CA ASP A 16 8.65 -33.46 9.30
C ASP A 16 9.37 -32.54 10.31
N GLY A 17 9.01 -31.24 10.30
CA GLY A 17 9.60 -30.22 11.18
C GLY A 17 11.04 -29.82 10.83
N ARG A 18 11.50 -30.14 9.62
CA ARG A 18 12.82 -29.79 9.09
C ARG A 18 12.67 -28.97 7.82
N VAL A 19 13.58 -28.04 7.62
CA VAL A 19 13.63 -27.18 6.44
C VAL A 19 14.80 -27.59 5.55
N LEU A 20 14.58 -27.68 4.24
CA LEU A 20 15.64 -27.96 3.28
C LEU A 20 16.49 -26.71 3.05
N LEU A 21 17.79 -26.80 3.33
CA LEU A 21 18.78 -25.78 3.02
C LEU A 21 19.75 -26.28 1.95
N VAL A 22 20.35 -25.34 1.21
CA VAL A 22 21.46 -25.58 0.30
C VAL A 22 22.72 -24.87 0.79
N HIS A 23 23.86 -25.49 0.58
CA HIS A 23 25.17 -24.93 0.93
C HIS A 23 25.73 -24.18 -0.27
N ASN A 24 25.70 -22.84 -0.19
CA ASN A 24 26.11 -21.93 -1.25
C ASN A 24 27.35 -21.12 -0.83
N ARG A 25 28.06 -20.53 -1.80
CA ARG A 25 29.09 -19.51 -1.57
C ARG A 25 28.53 -18.15 -1.95
N ARG A 26 28.10 -17.36 -0.96
CA ARG A 26 27.60 -16.00 -1.16
C ARG A 26 28.70 -14.97 -0.88
N TYR A 27 28.63 -13.82 -1.53
CA TYR A 27 29.56 -12.71 -1.30
C TYR A 27 28.92 -11.69 -0.37
N VAL A 28 29.49 -11.49 0.82
CA VAL A 28 29.10 -10.45 1.77
C VAL A 28 30.24 -9.46 1.88
N GLU A 29 29.99 -8.18 1.60
CA GLU A 29 31.00 -7.11 1.60
C GLU A 29 32.26 -7.44 0.76
N GLY A 30 32.07 -8.10 -0.39
CA GLY A 30 33.15 -8.48 -1.29
C GLY A 30 33.99 -9.69 -0.85
N ARG A 31 33.61 -10.38 0.23
CA ARG A 31 34.24 -11.63 0.67
C ARG A 31 33.29 -12.80 0.46
N ALA A 32 33.82 -13.90 -0.09
CA ALA A 32 33.06 -15.14 -0.24
C ALA A 32 32.95 -15.84 1.13
N PHE A 33 31.71 -16.10 1.55
CA PHE A 33 31.40 -16.88 2.75
C PHE A 33 30.63 -18.13 2.33
N PRO A 34 31.09 -19.34 2.74
CA PRO A 34 30.24 -20.52 2.67
C PRO A 34 29.07 -20.31 3.63
N THR A 35 27.84 -20.46 3.14
CA THR A 35 26.63 -20.25 3.93
C THR A 35 25.59 -21.29 3.58
N TRP A 36 24.87 -21.75 4.59
CA TRP A 36 23.61 -22.46 4.39
C TRP A 36 22.51 -21.44 4.20
N ASP A 37 21.70 -21.62 3.18
CA ASP A 37 20.61 -20.71 2.80
C ASP A 37 19.42 -21.49 2.23
N LEU A 38 18.29 -20.81 2.06
CA LEU A 38 17.15 -21.38 1.35
C LEU A 38 17.47 -21.49 -0.15
N PRO A 39 17.01 -22.55 -0.84
CA PRO A 39 17.15 -22.66 -2.28
C PRO A 39 16.49 -21.49 -3.00
N GLY A 40 17.22 -20.82 -3.89
CA GLY A 40 16.75 -19.62 -4.55
C GLY A 40 17.83 -18.68 -5.06
N GLY A 41 17.40 -17.68 -5.81
CA GLY A 41 18.32 -16.77 -6.49
C GLY A 41 17.68 -15.49 -7.01
N ARG A 42 18.47 -14.76 -7.80
CA ARG A 42 18.12 -13.43 -8.32
C ARG A 42 17.12 -13.58 -9.46
N VAL A 43 16.11 -12.72 -9.46
CA VAL A 43 15.15 -12.62 -10.56
C VAL A 43 15.84 -12.01 -11.77
N GLU A 44 15.84 -12.73 -12.89
CA GLU A 44 16.40 -12.22 -14.13
C GLU A 44 15.39 -11.35 -14.90
N PRO A 45 15.85 -10.41 -15.75
CA PRO A 45 14.96 -9.59 -16.56
C PRO A 45 14.00 -10.43 -17.42
N GLY A 46 12.70 -10.28 -17.17
CA GLY A 46 11.64 -10.99 -17.90
C GLY A 46 11.12 -12.25 -17.20
N GLU A 47 11.69 -12.66 -16.07
CA GLU A 47 11.15 -13.75 -15.26
C GLU A 47 10.10 -13.26 -14.26
N THR A 48 9.12 -14.12 -13.96
CA THR A 48 8.25 -13.99 -12.78
C THR A 48 8.88 -14.67 -11.57
N LEU A 49 8.51 -14.28 -10.34
CA LEU A 49 9.01 -14.93 -9.12
C LEU A 49 8.85 -16.46 -9.14
N PRO A 50 7.70 -17.04 -9.56
CA PRO A 50 7.58 -18.49 -9.65
C PRO A 50 8.49 -19.14 -10.69
N GLN A 51 8.74 -18.46 -11.83
CA GLN A 51 9.65 -18.96 -12.87
C GLN A 51 11.10 -18.97 -12.38
N THR A 52 11.54 -17.88 -11.75
CA THR A 52 12.88 -17.80 -11.14
C THR A 52 13.04 -18.89 -10.07
N LEU A 53 12.06 -19.05 -9.18
CA LEU A 53 12.14 -20.06 -8.12
C LEU A 53 12.21 -21.48 -8.68
N ALA A 54 11.42 -21.80 -9.71
CA ALA A 54 11.47 -23.11 -10.35
C ALA A 54 12.82 -23.38 -11.04
N ARG A 55 13.42 -22.37 -11.69
CA ARG A 55 14.74 -22.47 -12.31
C ARG A 55 15.83 -22.70 -11.26
N GLU A 56 15.92 -21.82 -10.28
CA GLU A 56 16.92 -21.89 -9.19
C GLU A 56 16.80 -23.20 -8.42
N TRP A 57 15.59 -23.66 -8.14
CA TRP A 57 15.37 -24.95 -7.48
C TRP A 57 15.92 -26.12 -8.31
N SER A 58 15.63 -26.14 -9.61
CA SER A 58 16.11 -27.19 -10.51
C SER A 58 17.64 -27.20 -10.61
N GLU A 59 18.28 -26.04 -10.50
CA GLU A 59 19.73 -25.88 -10.57
C GLU A 59 20.42 -26.21 -9.25
N GLU A 60 19.93 -25.68 -8.13
CA GLU A 60 20.57 -25.80 -6.82
C GLU A 60 20.26 -27.13 -6.15
N VAL A 61 18.99 -27.51 -6.08
CA VAL A 61 18.52 -28.72 -5.37
C VAL A 61 18.53 -29.92 -6.31
N GLY A 62 17.97 -29.74 -7.51
CA GLY A 62 17.67 -30.82 -8.46
C GLY A 62 16.75 -31.89 -7.87
N GLY A 63 16.17 -32.74 -8.74
CA GLY A 63 15.32 -33.84 -8.30
C GLY A 63 13.98 -33.37 -7.72
N GLY A 64 12.89 -34.01 -8.17
CA GLY A 64 11.53 -33.63 -7.81
C GLY A 64 11.08 -32.29 -8.39
N ALA A 65 9.79 -32.17 -8.68
CA ALA A 65 9.19 -30.89 -9.03
C ALA A 65 8.79 -30.15 -7.75
N ILE A 66 8.65 -28.83 -7.79
CA ILE A 66 8.08 -28.07 -6.68
C ILE A 66 6.67 -27.57 -7.01
N GLU A 67 5.77 -27.67 -6.04
CA GLU A 67 4.54 -26.88 -6.02
C GLU A 67 4.79 -25.64 -5.16
N ILE A 68 4.60 -24.46 -5.75
CA ILE A 68 4.74 -23.18 -5.06
C ILE A 68 3.38 -22.80 -4.48
N ASP A 69 3.36 -22.52 -3.17
CA ASP A 69 2.16 -22.23 -2.39
C ASP A 69 2.18 -20.75 -1.94
N ASP A 70 1.94 -20.49 -0.65
CA ASP A 70 1.85 -19.14 -0.09
C ASP A 70 3.21 -18.41 -0.01
N LEU A 71 3.20 -17.08 -0.16
CA LEU A 71 4.30 -16.22 0.27
C LEU A 71 4.32 -16.18 1.81
N VAL A 72 5.42 -16.63 2.43
CA VAL A 72 5.53 -16.73 3.90
C VAL A 72 6.39 -15.63 4.51
N TYR A 73 7.32 -15.06 3.75
CA TYR A 73 8.21 -14.00 4.20
C TYR A 73 8.62 -13.09 3.05
N ALA A 74 8.73 -11.79 3.31
CA ALA A 74 9.33 -10.85 2.36
C ALA A 74 10.08 -9.75 3.09
N GLU A 75 11.26 -9.41 2.58
CA GLU A 75 12.12 -8.38 3.16
C GLU A 75 12.75 -7.55 2.05
N ASP A 76 12.88 -6.25 2.25
CA ASP A 76 13.68 -5.39 1.39
C ASP A 76 14.76 -4.66 2.19
N GLY A 77 15.83 -4.29 1.50
CA GLY A 77 16.98 -3.66 2.12
C GLY A 77 17.73 -2.74 1.17
N THR A 78 18.66 -1.96 1.73
CA THR A 78 19.54 -1.08 0.97
C THR A 78 20.97 -1.24 1.43
N VAL A 79 21.92 -1.17 0.49
CA VAL A 79 23.34 -1.17 0.80
C VAL A 79 23.85 0.27 0.69
N ARG A 80 24.56 0.71 1.74
CA ARG A 80 25.28 1.99 1.75
C ARG A 80 26.75 1.72 1.48
N ASP A 81 27.40 2.59 0.73
CA ASP A 81 28.86 2.56 0.58
C ASP A 81 29.53 2.71 1.97
N GLN A 82 30.63 1.97 2.19
CA GLN A 82 31.38 1.89 3.45
C GLN A 82 31.91 3.25 3.94
N ALA A 83 31.90 4.28 3.09
CA ALA A 83 32.31 5.64 3.43
C ALA A 83 31.17 6.60 3.82
N GLY A 84 29.94 6.12 4.01
CA GLY A 84 28.78 7.00 4.28
C GLY A 84 28.36 7.85 3.08
N GLY A 85 28.76 7.45 1.88
CA GLY A 85 28.40 8.07 0.61
C GLY A 85 26.95 7.78 0.17
N PRO A 86 26.52 8.32 -0.98
CA PRO A 86 25.17 8.13 -1.52
C PRO A 86 24.82 6.65 -1.73
N ARG A 87 23.51 6.33 -1.65
CA ARG A 87 22.95 4.96 -1.78
C ARG A 87 23.47 4.26 -3.04
N SER A 88 24.04 3.05 -2.90
CA SER A 88 24.66 2.33 -4.01
C SER A 88 23.76 1.25 -4.63
N SER A 89 22.96 0.53 -3.84
CA SER A 89 21.98 -0.46 -4.36
C SER A 89 20.85 -0.78 -3.37
N SER A 90 19.76 -1.37 -3.87
CA SER A 90 18.66 -1.91 -3.06
C SER A 90 18.35 -3.35 -3.47
N TRP A 91 17.74 -4.11 -2.56
CA TRP A 91 17.37 -5.51 -2.79
C TRP A 91 16.02 -5.82 -2.16
N ARG A 92 15.36 -6.87 -2.65
CA ARG A 92 14.17 -7.46 -2.05
C ARG A 92 14.17 -8.97 -2.20
N THR A 93 13.90 -9.68 -1.11
CA THR A 93 13.80 -11.13 -1.06
C THR A 93 12.35 -11.54 -0.81
N PHE A 94 11.85 -12.48 -1.59
CA PHE A 94 10.56 -13.14 -1.40
C PHE A 94 10.78 -14.60 -1.04
N ILE A 95 10.09 -15.13 -0.04
CA ILE A 95 10.18 -16.54 0.34
C ILE A 95 8.78 -17.15 0.24
N PHE A 96 8.62 -18.10 -0.65
CA PHE A 96 7.39 -18.88 -0.82
C PHE A 96 7.51 -20.21 -0.09
N ARG A 97 6.43 -20.66 0.53
CA ARG A 97 6.30 -22.06 0.92
C ARG A 97 6.28 -22.90 -0.35
N VAL A 98 7.05 -23.97 -0.36
CA VAL A 98 7.07 -24.93 -1.47
C VAL A 98 6.89 -26.35 -0.94
N ARG A 99 6.21 -27.17 -1.73
CA ARG A 99 6.11 -28.62 -1.52
C ARG A 99 6.99 -29.30 -2.54
N LEU A 100 7.93 -30.12 -2.07
CA LEU A 100 8.73 -30.97 -2.94
C LEU A 100 7.95 -32.22 -3.34
N LEU A 101 7.86 -32.47 -4.64
CA LEU A 101 7.27 -33.66 -5.23
C LEU A 101 8.38 -34.64 -5.62
N GLY A 102 8.75 -35.52 -4.68
CA GLY A 102 9.84 -36.47 -4.82
C GLY A 102 10.99 -36.19 -3.86
N ASP A 103 12.17 -36.74 -4.14
CA ASP A 103 13.37 -36.57 -3.32
C ASP A 103 14.33 -35.54 -3.94
N PRO A 104 15.00 -34.71 -3.12
CA PRO A 104 16.01 -33.79 -3.62
C PRO A 104 17.25 -34.57 -4.10
N GLY A 105 17.89 -34.11 -5.17
CA GLY A 105 19.12 -34.71 -5.66
C GLY A 105 19.45 -34.43 -7.12
N GLY A 106 20.74 -34.48 -7.46
CA GLY A 106 21.22 -34.19 -8.82
C GLY A 106 21.36 -32.70 -9.14
N GLY A 107 21.11 -31.81 -8.17
CA GLY A 107 21.43 -30.40 -8.23
C GLY A 107 22.92 -30.10 -8.02
N SER A 108 23.27 -28.85 -8.24
CA SER A 108 24.65 -28.35 -8.16
C SER A 108 25.14 -28.07 -6.73
N HIS A 109 24.24 -28.02 -5.75
CA HIS A 109 24.55 -27.69 -4.37
C HIS A 109 24.37 -28.88 -3.42
N GLU A 110 25.21 -28.93 -2.38
CA GLU A 110 24.99 -29.82 -1.25
C GLU A 110 23.74 -29.34 -0.47
N HIS A 111 22.88 -30.27 -0.07
CA HIS A 111 21.64 -29.96 0.64
C HIS A 111 21.57 -30.68 1.99
N ALA A 112 20.86 -30.06 2.94
CA ALA A 112 20.63 -30.62 4.26
C ALA A 112 19.22 -30.30 4.76
N TRP A 113 18.59 -31.29 5.40
CA TRP A 113 17.35 -31.10 6.15
C TRP A 113 17.68 -30.68 7.58
N VAL A 114 17.42 -29.42 7.90
CA VAL A 114 17.78 -28.81 9.19
C VAL A 114 16.54 -28.69 10.08
N PRO A 115 16.55 -29.21 11.31
CA PRO A 115 15.48 -28.98 12.29
C PRO A 115 15.21 -27.49 12.51
N MET A 116 13.94 -27.09 12.59
CA MET A 116 13.56 -25.68 12.75
C MET A 116 14.24 -24.97 13.92
N ASP A 117 14.38 -25.65 15.06
CA ASP A 117 15.02 -25.15 16.28
C ASP A 117 16.56 -24.98 16.15
N ARG A 118 17.15 -25.51 15.08
CA ARG A 118 18.59 -25.45 14.77
C ARG A 118 18.91 -24.56 13.57
N LEU A 119 17.92 -23.91 12.96
CA LEU A 119 18.13 -23.05 11.79
C LEU A 119 19.12 -21.92 12.05
N ALA A 120 19.05 -21.29 13.23
CA ALA A 120 19.95 -20.21 13.60
C ALA A 120 21.43 -20.62 13.70
N GLU A 121 21.71 -21.92 13.86
CA GLU A 121 23.08 -22.44 13.88
C GLU A 121 23.67 -22.59 12.47
N HIS A 122 22.81 -22.74 11.45
CA HIS A 122 23.20 -22.97 10.06
C HIS A 122 23.14 -21.69 9.24
N MET A 123 22.05 -20.92 9.39
CA MET A 123 21.79 -19.68 8.66
C MET A 123 22.48 -18.49 9.33
N THR A 124 23.80 -18.40 9.18
CA THR A 124 24.64 -17.47 9.95
C THR A 124 24.93 -16.12 9.26
N ALA A 125 24.56 -15.97 7.98
CA ALA A 125 24.78 -14.71 7.27
C ALA A 125 23.98 -13.54 7.89
N PRO A 126 24.52 -12.30 7.88
CA PRO A 126 23.87 -11.15 8.53
C PRO A 126 22.44 -10.87 8.05
N TYR A 127 22.13 -11.18 6.79
CA TYR A 127 20.81 -10.96 6.19
C TYR A 127 19.76 -12.02 6.60
N HIS A 128 20.15 -13.11 7.25
CA HIS A 128 19.19 -14.10 7.76
C HIS A 128 18.48 -13.67 9.03
N ARG A 129 18.91 -12.58 9.68
CA ARG A 129 18.39 -12.18 10.99
C ARG A 129 16.89 -11.94 10.98
N GLY A 130 16.37 -11.21 9.99
CA GLY A 130 14.93 -10.96 9.88
C GLY A 130 14.13 -12.24 9.69
N LEU A 131 14.65 -13.18 8.90
CA LEU A 131 14.05 -14.49 8.70
C LEU A 131 14.04 -15.32 9.98
N LEU A 132 15.15 -15.36 10.72
CA LEU A 132 15.24 -16.13 11.98
C LEU A 132 14.35 -15.55 13.08
N ASP A 133 14.18 -14.22 13.12
CA ASP A 133 13.22 -13.56 14.01
C ASP A 133 11.77 -13.99 13.67
N TRP A 134 11.45 -14.14 12.38
CA TRP A 134 10.15 -14.68 11.95
C TRP A 134 9.97 -16.16 12.31
N VAL A 135 11.00 -17.00 12.14
CA VAL A 135 10.94 -18.42 12.52
C VAL A 135 10.63 -18.62 14.00
N ALA A 136 11.10 -17.71 14.87
CA ALA A 136 10.83 -17.76 16.31
C ALA A 136 9.36 -17.43 16.68
N ASP A 137 8.63 -16.70 15.82
CA ASP A 137 7.20 -16.40 15.97
C ASP A 137 6.48 -16.40 14.61
N PRO A 138 6.15 -17.59 14.07
CA PRO A 138 5.62 -17.74 12.72
C PRO A 138 4.12 -17.39 12.60
N THR A 139 3.52 -16.72 13.60
CA THR A 139 2.06 -16.48 13.66
C THR A 139 1.57 -15.39 12.70
N ARG A 140 2.46 -14.72 11.96
CA ARG A 140 2.13 -13.72 10.94
C ARG A 140 3.12 -13.80 9.78
N VAL A 141 2.65 -13.55 8.55
CA VAL A 141 3.53 -13.14 7.44
C VAL A 141 4.36 -11.94 7.91
N HIS A 142 5.68 -12.11 8.07
CA HIS A 142 6.58 -11.01 8.42
C HIS A 142 7.01 -10.32 7.13
N VAL A 143 6.39 -9.17 6.88
CA VAL A 143 6.86 -8.19 5.90
C VAL A 143 7.52 -7.07 6.70
N SER A 144 8.79 -7.26 7.06
CA SER A 144 9.59 -6.17 7.65
C SER A 144 10.10 -5.31 6.53
N VAL A 145 9.58 -4.09 6.48
CA VAL A 145 10.00 -3.09 5.52
C VAL A 145 10.73 -2.01 6.30
N ALA A 146 12.06 -2.15 6.37
CA ALA A 146 12.94 -1.21 7.06
C ALA A 146 13.16 0.03 6.18
N TRP A 147 12.10 0.79 5.94
CA TRP A 147 12.21 2.12 5.34
C TRP A 147 12.55 3.12 6.43
N THR A 148 13.74 3.71 6.37
CA THR A 148 14.11 4.83 7.26
C THR A 148 13.43 6.15 6.89
N ASP A 149 12.73 6.19 5.75
CA ASP A 149 12.11 7.42 5.23
C ASP A 149 10.61 7.22 4.95
N THR A 150 9.89 6.42 5.75
CA THR A 150 8.41 6.49 5.70
C THR A 150 7.96 7.88 6.16
N LEU A 151 6.80 8.35 5.68
CA LEU A 151 6.15 9.52 6.24
C LEU A 151 6.18 9.41 7.77
N PRO A 152 6.55 10.49 8.48
CA PRO A 152 6.64 10.44 9.93
C PRO A 152 5.30 9.98 10.51
N PRO A 153 5.31 9.36 11.71
CA PRO A 153 4.08 9.02 12.40
C PRO A 153 3.13 10.21 12.40
N PHE A 154 1.89 9.96 12.01
CA PHE A 154 0.89 11.02 11.96
C PHE A 154 0.52 11.45 13.38
N GLU A 155 0.91 12.67 13.73
CA GLU A 155 0.47 13.33 14.94
C GLU A 155 -0.65 14.31 14.58
N ALA A 156 -1.88 13.93 14.88
CA ALA A 156 -3.04 14.78 14.63
C ALA A 156 -3.01 16.00 15.58
N GLY A 157 -3.06 17.21 15.02
CA GLY A 157 -3.05 18.47 15.77
C GLY A 157 -4.33 19.28 15.66
N ALA A 158 -5.08 19.12 14.57
CA ALA A 158 -6.34 19.83 14.32
C ALA A 158 -7.53 18.86 14.11
N PRO A 159 -8.79 19.29 14.32
CA PRO A 159 -9.95 18.44 14.05
C PRO A 159 -9.98 17.86 12.62
N PHE A 160 -9.48 18.59 11.63
CA PHE A 160 -9.40 18.11 10.25
C PHE A 160 -8.42 16.94 10.05
N ASP A 161 -7.36 16.87 10.86
CA ASP A 161 -6.39 15.76 10.82
C ASP A 161 -7.05 14.42 11.14
N HIS A 162 -7.99 14.41 12.08
CA HIS A 162 -8.76 13.21 12.40
C HIS A 162 -9.75 12.83 11.30
N LEU A 163 -10.24 13.78 10.49
CA LEU A 163 -11.10 13.49 9.33
C LEU A 163 -10.30 12.86 8.18
N LEU A 164 -9.04 13.24 8.01
CA LEU A 164 -8.12 12.57 7.07
C LEU A 164 -7.93 11.11 7.48
N ALA A 165 -7.62 10.87 8.77
CA ALA A 165 -7.46 9.52 9.31
C ALA A 165 -8.76 8.70 9.21
N LEU A 166 -9.93 9.32 9.43
CA LEU A 166 -11.25 8.72 9.27
C LEU A 166 -11.47 8.20 7.85
N CYS A 167 -11.22 9.04 6.84
CA CYS A 167 -11.34 8.67 5.44
C CYS A 167 -10.36 7.55 5.05
N ALA A 168 -9.12 7.63 5.50
CA ALA A 168 -8.13 6.57 5.28
C ALA A 168 -8.58 5.24 5.89
N ALA A 169 -9.03 5.24 7.14
CA ALA A 169 -9.54 4.05 7.82
C ALA A 169 -10.77 3.45 7.13
N GLY A 170 -11.71 4.29 6.71
CA GLY A 170 -12.91 3.86 5.99
C GLY A 170 -12.58 3.23 4.64
N ALA A 171 -11.67 3.83 3.88
CA ALA A 171 -11.25 3.29 2.59
C ALA A 171 -10.44 2.00 2.71
N ALA A 172 -9.66 1.83 3.78
CA ALA A 172 -8.96 0.60 4.11
C ALA A 172 -9.86 -0.51 4.70
N GLY A 173 -11.13 -0.21 5.01
CA GLY A 173 -12.06 -1.17 5.61
C GLY A 173 -11.72 -1.53 7.06
N ARG A 174 -11.28 -0.56 7.86
CA ARG A 174 -10.86 -0.72 9.26
C ARG A 174 -11.85 -0.04 10.21
N PRO A 175 -13.03 -0.65 10.49
CA PRO A 175 -14.11 0.00 11.23
C PRO A 175 -13.71 0.41 12.66
N GLU A 176 -12.80 -0.31 13.30
CA GLU A 176 -12.25 0.05 14.61
C GLU A 176 -11.50 1.39 14.57
N LEU A 177 -10.70 1.61 13.52
CA LEU A 177 -9.98 2.86 13.32
C LEU A 177 -10.92 4.00 12.90
N VAL A 178 -12.00 3.69 12.19
CA VAL A 178 -13.07 4.66 11.86
C VAL A 178 -13.72 5.18 13.14
N ALA A 179 -14.10 4.29 14.06
CA ALA A 179 -14.72 4.68 15.32
C ALA A 179 -13.79 5.58 16.16
N ASP A 180 -12.52 5.19 16.29
CA ASP A 180 -11.52 5.97 17.04
C ASP A 180 -11.24 7.34 16.41
N ALA A 181 -11.12 7.41 15.08
CA ALA A 181 -10.91 8.65 14.34
C ALA A 181 -12.14 9.57 14.44
N ALA A 182 -13.36 9.04 14.34
CA ALA A 182 -14.59 9.82 14.49
C ALA A 182 -14.71 10.41 15.91
N ALA A 183 -14.46 9.58 16.93
CA ALA A 183 -14.45 10.04 18.32
C ALA A 183 -13.41 11.15 18.56
N SER A 184 -12.21 10.98 17.99
CA SER A 184 -11.13 11.94 18.12
C SER A 184 -11.42 13.25 17.37
N ALA A 185 -11.99 13.17 16.17
CA ALA A 185 -12.44 14.33 15.40
C ALA A 185 -13.46 15.15 16.20
N ARG A 186 -14.50 14.50 16.76
CA ARG A 186 -15.51 15.18 17.58
C ARG A 186 -14.90 15.82 18.84
N ARG A 187 -14.00 15.12 19.54
CA ARG A 187 -13.28 15.68 20.71
C ARG A 187 -12.40 16.88 20.35
N ALA A 188 -11.78 16.87 19.18
CA ALA A 188 -10.97 17.97 18.67
C ALA A 188 -11.79 19.14 18.11
N GLY A 189 -13.13 19.04 18.10
CA GLY A 189 -14.04 20.10 17.70
C GLY A 189 -14.61 19.99 16.28
N ALA A 190 -14.41 18.87 15.58
CA ALA A 190 -15.10 18.63 14.30
C ALA A 190 -16.61 18.51 14.52
N THR A 191 -17.39 19.08 13.60
CA THR A 191 -18.85 18.97 13.64
C THR A 191 -19.31 17.59 13.18
N SER A 192 -20.52 17.21 13.57
CA SER A 192 -21.17 16.01 13.02
C SER A 192 -21.22 16.03 11.50
N ALA A 193 -21.56 17.18 10.91
CA ALA A 193 -21.66 17.35 9.47
C ALA A 193 -20.31 17.11 8.77
N GLN A 194 -19.19 17.53 9.37
CA GLN A 194 -17.86 17.27 8.81
C GLN A 194 -17.51 15.77 8.83
N VAL A 195 -17.91 15.04 9.88
CA VAL A 195 -17.76 13.58 9.93
C VAL A 195 -18.61 12.92 8.85
N GLU A 196 -19.89 13.29 8.75
CA GLU A 196 -20.83 12.78 7.74
C GLU A 196 -20.35 13.00 6.31
N GLU A 197 -19.95 14.23 5.96
CA GLU A 197 -19.47 14.57 4.61
C GLU A 197 -18.14 13.88 4.26
N SER A 198 -17.29 13.63 5.25
CA SER A 198 -16.06 12.84 5.07
C SER A 198 -16.39 11.38 4.77
N LEU A 199 -17.38 10.79 5.45
CA LEU A 199 -17.82 9.41 5.21
C LEU A 199 -18.53 9.25 3.87
N LEU A 200 -19.36 10.22 3.46
CA LEU A 200 -20.00 10.23 2.13
C LEU A 200 -18.96 10.22 1.01
N GLN A 201 -17.82 10.88 1.22
CA GLN A 201 -16.73 10.91 0.27
C GLN A 201 -16.13 9.52 -0.01
N LEU A 202 -16.33 8.53 0.85
CA LEU A 202 -15.89 7.15 0.58
C LEU A 202 -16.61 6.53 -0.62
N ALA A 203 -17.86 6.90 -0.90
CA ALA A 203 -18.69 6.21 -1.88
C ALA A 203 -18.09 6.17 -3.31
N PRO A 204 -17.63 7.29 -3.90
CA PRO A 204 -17.05 7.26 -5.24
C PRO A 204 -15.65 6.62 -5.33
N TYR A 205 -14.97 6.38 -4.20
CA TYR A 205 -13.61 5.84 -4.19
C TYR A 205 -13.51 4.40 -3.70
N ALA A 206 -14.20 4.09 -2.61
CA ALA A 206 -14.16 2.81 -1.91
C ALA A 206 -15.45 1.99 -2.07
N GLY A 207 -16.47 2.57 -2.69
CA GLY A 207 -17.77 1.93 -2.94
C GLY A 207 -18.69 1.88 -1.70
N PHE A 208 -19.98 1.65 -1.96
CA PHE A 208 -21.01 1.64 -0.91
C PHE A 208 -20.77 0.65 0.24
N PRO A 209 -20.24 -0.57 0.04
CA PRO A 209 -20.02 -1.49 1.16
C PRO A 209 -19.11 -0.92 2.24
N ARG A 210 -17.99 -0.30 1.85
CA ARG A 210 -17.07 0.35 2.81
C ARG A 210 -17.66 1.63 3.39
N THR A 211 -18.40 2.39 2.60
CA THR A 211 -19.14 3.57 3.10
C THR A 211 -20.12 3.18 4.20
N ILE A 212 -20.95 2.15 3.99
CA ILE A 212 -21.94 1.67 4.98
C ILE A 212 -21.24 1.21 6.26
N ALA A 213 -20.20 0.39 6.15
CA ALA A 213 -19.44 -0.09 7.30
C ALA A 213 -18.84 1.09 8.11
N ALA A 214 -18.31 2.11 7.42
CA ALA A 214 -17.75 3.28 8.07
C ALA A 214 -18.83 4.13 8.78
N PHE A 215 -20.02 4.29 8.18
CA PHE A 215 -21.16 4.94 8.83
C PHE A 215 -21.63 4.18 10.08
N GLN A 216 -21.69 2.85 10.01
CA GLN A 216 -22.05 2.02 11.17
C GLN A 216 -21.04 2.18 12.32
N ALA A 217 -19.74 2.19 12.00
CA ALA A 217 -18.68 2.39 12.99
C ALA A 217 -18.69 3.79 13.62
N ALA A 218 -19.01 4.82 12.83
CA ALA A 218 -19.04 6.22 13.27
C ALA A 218 -20.41 6.68 13.82
N ALA A 219 -21.42 5.80 13.87
CA ALA A 219 -22.79 6.13 14.24
C ALA A 219 -22.93 6.96 15.54
N PRO A 220 -22.18 6.72 16.63
CA PRO A 220 -22.25 7.56 17.85
C PRO A 220 -21.78 9.01 17.66
N HIS A 221 -21.12 9.30 16.54
CA HIS A 221 -20.47 10.57 16.23
C HIS A 221 -21.10 11.29 15.03
N VAL A 222 -22.18 10.73 14.50
CA VAL A 222 -23.01 11.34 13.47
C VAL A 222 -24.40 11.54 14.07
N ASP A 223 -24.79 12.80 14.21
CA ASP A 223 -26.12 13.21 14.64
C ASP A 223 -27.15 12.76 13.58
N THR A 224 -28.46 12.87 13.86
CA THR A 224 -29.52 12.48 12.92
C THR A 224 -29.24 13.01 11.51
N PRO A 225 -29.10 12.12 10.49
CA PRO A 225 -28.62 12.51 9.17
C PRO A 225 -29.44 13.65 8.61
N ARG A 226 -28.78 14.58 7.94
CA ARG A 226 -29.48 15.63 7.21
C ARG A 226 -30.14 14.97 6.01
N THR A 227 -31.39 14.54 6.15
CA THR A 227 -32.16 13.99 5.03
C THR A 227 -32.36 15.09 4.01
N VAL A 228 -31.58 15.06 2.93
CA VAL A 228 -31.95 15.77 1.70
C VAL A 228 -33.22 15.06 1.24
N GLY A 229 -34.37 15.72 1.36
CA GLY A 229 -35.62 15.14 0.90
C GLY A 229 -35.49 14.78 -0.58
N GLU A 230 -36.19 13.75 -1.07
CA GLU A 230 -36.19 13.40 -2.50
C GLU A 230 -36.56 14.59 -3.41
N ALA A 231 -37.31 15.58 -2.89
CA ALA A 231 -37.64 16.82 -3.58
C ALA A 231 -36.47 17.82 -3.71
N ASP A 232 -35.46 17.73 -2.84
CA ASP A 232 -34.27 18.59 -2.82
C ASP A 232 -33.06 17.93 -3.51
N ALA A 233 -33.17 16.66 -3.89
CA ALA A 233 -32.11 15.96 -4.61
C ALA A 233 -32.03 16.48 -6.06
N PRO A 234 -30.84 16.89 -6.53
CA PRO A 234 -30.70 17.42 -7.89
C PRO A 234 -31.10 16.35 -8.92
N SER A 235 -31.89 16.78 -9.92
CA SER A 235 -32.19 15.95 -11.07
C SER A 235 -30.89 15.47 -11.74
N PRO A 236 -30.89 14.35 -12.48
CA PRO A 236 -29.70 13.85 -13.15
C PRO A 236 -28.96 14.93 -13.98
N ASP A 237 -29.71 15.80 -14.67
CA ASP A 237 -29.15 16.90 -15.47
C ASP A 237 -28.51 17.99 -14.60
N VAL A 238 -29.15 18.35 -13.48
CA VAL A 238 -28.59 19.32 -12.53
C VAL A 238 -27.31 18.78 -11.92
N ALA A 239 -27.33 17.53 -11.43
CA ALA A 239 -26.16 16.86 -10.88
C ALA A 239 -25.04 16.76 -11.90
N SER A 240 -25.35 16.44 -13.17
CA SER A 240 -24.33 16.40 -14.22
C SER A 240 -23.71 17.77 -14.49
N ARG A 241 -24.50 18.85 -14.53
CA ARG A 241 -23.96 20.21 -14.72
C ARG A 241 -23.11 20.67 -13.55
N GLN A 242 -23.59 20.44 -12.32
CA GLN A 242 -22.83 20.72 -11.09
C GLN A 242 -21.52 19.93 -11.08
N GLY A 243 -21.58 18.66 -11.46
CA GLY A 243 -20.41 17.80 -11.55
C GLY A 243 -19.38 18.29 -12.56
N THR A 244 -19.80 18.70 -13.75
CA THR A 244 -18.91 19.29 -14.76
C THR A 244 -18.25 20.57 -14.25
N GLN A 245 -19.00 21.45 -13.59
CA GLN A 245 -18.43 22.68 -13.01
C GLN A 245 -17.44 22.36 -11.90
N CYS A 246 -17.82 21.53 -10.93
CA CYS A 246 -16.96 21.10 -9.83
C CYS A 246 -15.66 20.46 -10.35
N PHE A 247 -15.75 19.61 -11.37
CA PHE A 247 -14.59 18.99 -12.00
C PHE A 247 -13.65 20.04 -12.63
N ALA A 248 -14.22 21.06 -13.29
CA ALA A 248 -13.46 22.18 -13.84
C ALA A 248 -12.80 23.03 -12.74
N ASP A 249 -13.47 23.24 -11.61
CA ASP A 249 -12.90 23.98 -10.48
C ASP A 249 -11.69 23.24 -9.88
N VAL A 250 -11.79 21.91 -9.74
CA VAL A 250 -10.75 21.03 -9.20
C VAL A 250 -9.54 20.90 -10.14
N TYR A 251 -9.74 20.69 -11.44
CA TYR A 251 -8.65 20.34 -12.39
C TYR A 251 -8.26 21.45 -13.39
N GLY A 252 -9.11 22.48 -13.55
CA GLY A 252 -9.06 23.53 -14.57
C GLY A 252 -8.49 23.13 -15.92
N ASP A 253 -7.33 23.68 -16.30
CA ASP A 253 -6.77 23.50 -17.65
C ASP A 253 -6.56 22.03 -18.04
N THR A 254 -6.43 21.13 -17.05
CA THR A 254 -6.32 19.68 -17.28
C THR A 254 -7.66 18.96 -17.40
N ALA A 255 -8.78 19.62 -17.03
CA ALA A 255 -10.10 19.03 -16.97
C ALA A 255 -10.57 18.48 -18.32
N ALA A 256 -10.43 19.27 -19.39
CA ALA A 256 -10.83 18.88 -20.74
C ALA A 256 -10.15 17.58 -21.19
N ARG A 257 -8.82 17.51 -21.02
CA ARG A 257 -8.03 16.32 -21.36
C ARG A 257 -8.42 15.10 -20.54
N ILE A 258 -8.74 15.26 -19.25
CA ILE A 258 -9.18 14.14 -18.42
C ILE A 258 -10.57 13.66 -18.85
N HIS A 259 -11.49 14.58 -19.17
CA HIS A 259 -12.81 14.22 -19.69
C HIS A 259 -12.71 13.48 -21.03
N GLU A 260 -11.93 13.98 -21.99
CA GLU A 260 -11.68 13.29 -23.26
C GLU A 260 -11.16 11.86 -23.04
N GLY A 261 -10.22 11.69 -22.10
CA GLY A 261 -9.71 10.38 -21.72
C GLY A 261 -10.78 9.45 -21.12
N LEU A 262 -11.64 9.97 -20.24
CA LEU A 262 -12.72 9.21 -19.63
C LEU A 262 -13.82 8.83 -20.64
N ASP A 263 -14.21 9.76 -21.51
CA ASP A 263 -15.22 9.52 -22.54
C ASP A 263 -14.70 8.51 -23.58
N ALA A 264 -13.41 8.58 -23.94
CA ALA A 264 -12.76 7.59 -24.81
C ALA A 264 -12.63 6.21 -24.13
N LEU A 265 -12.42 6.16 -22.81
CA LEU A 265 -12.37 4.91 -22.06
C LEU A 265 -13.75 4.25 -22.01
N HIS A 266 -14.78 4.97 -21.54
CA HIS A 266 -16.17 4.53 -21.54
C HIS A 266 -17.15 5.68 -21.22
N PRO A 267 -18.08 6.07 -22.13
CA PRO A 267 -18.99 7.20 -21.93
C PRO A 267 -19.92 7.10 -20.72
N THR A 268 -20.45 5.90 -20.43
CA THR A 268 -21.29 5.69 -19.24
C THR A 268 -20.49 5.89 -17.94
N LEU A 269 -19.25 5.41 -17.88
CA LEU A 269 -18.39 5.59 -16.72
C LEU A 269 -18.06 7.07 -16.51
N ALA A 270 -17.72 7.78 -17.58
CA ALA A 270 -17.50 9.22 -17.54
C ALA A 270 -18.74 9.98 -17.03
N THR A 271 -19.93 9.53 -17.44
CA THR A 271 -21.20 10.09 -16.97
C THR A 271 -21.45 9.82 -15.49
N TRP A 272 -21.17 8.61 -15.00
CA TRP A 272 -21.26 8.29 -13.57
C TRP A 272 -20.29 9.11 -12.72
N ILE A 273 -19.04 9.26 -13.17
CA ILE A 273 -18.05 10.09 -12.46
C ILE A 273 -18.55 11.54 -12.38
N ARG A 274 -18.98 12.14 -13.50
CA ARG A 274 -19.48 13.52 -13.50
C ARG A 274 -20.73 13.67 -12.63
N SER A 275 -21.76 12.86 -12.86
CA SER A 275 -23.08 13.04 -12.22
C SER A 275 -23.12 12.58 -10.76
N PHE A 276 -22.39 11.52 -10.39
CA PHE A 276 -22.39 10.99 -9.04
C PHE A 276 -21.20 11.48 -8.22
N ALA A 277 -19.96 11.16 -8.64
CA ALA A 277 -18.78 11.48 -7.84
C ALA A 277 -18.61 13.00 -7.68
N TYR A 278 -18.63 13.75 -8.78
CA TYR A 278 -18.49 15.21 -8.73
C TYR A 278 -19.80 15.91 -8.45
N GLY A 279 -20.89 15.48 -9.10
CA GLY A 279 -22.19 16.17 -9.06
C GLY A 279 -23.04 15.95 -7.82
N ARG A 280 -22.72 14.95 -6.98
CA ARG A 280 -23.48 14.65 -5.75
C ARG A 280 -22.63 14.56 -4.50
N VAL A 281 -21.32 14.34 -4.63
CA VAL A 281 -20.45 14.13 -3.47
C VAL A 281 -19.42 15.26 -3.38
N LEU A 282 -18.56 15.44 -4.38
CA LEU A 282 -17.44 16.38 -4.29
C LEU A 282 -17.88 17.86 -4.41
N CYS A 283 -18.97 18.17 -5.10
CA CYS A 283 -19.45 19.55 -5.23
C CYS A 283 -20.10 20.13 -3.96
N ARG A 284 -20.30 19.31 -2.91
CA ARG A 284 -20.94 19.73 -1.66
C ARG A 284 -19.95 20.51 -0.78
N ASP A 285 -19.68 21.76 -1.12
CA ASP A 285 -18.62 22.54 -0.48
C ASP A 285 -19.05 23.39 0.72
N GLU A 286 -20.31 23.25 1.18
CA GLU A 286 -20.88 24.06 2.25
C GLU A 286 -20.33 23.70 3.64
N VAL A 287 -19.84 22.47 3.80
CA VAL A 287 -19.30 21.92 5.07
C VAL A 287 -17.79 21.63 4.95
N LEU A 288 -17.36 21.10 3.82
CA LEU A 288 -15.96 20.78 3.51
C LEU A 288 -15.58 21.46 2.20
N THR A 289 -14.60 22.35 2.23
CA THR A 289 -14.16 23.04 1.02
C THR A 289 -13.60 22.07 -0.02
N LEU A 290 -13.55 22.48 -1.29
CA LEU A 290 -12.92 21.66 -2.34
C LEU A 290 -11.49 21.26 -2.00
N LEU A 291 -10.70 22.17 -1.40
CA LEU A 291 -9.35 21.86 -0.92
C LEU A 291 -9.38 20.72 0.12
N GLN A 292 -10.27 20.82 1.12
CA GLN A 292 -10.41 19.77 2.14
C GLN A 292 -10.81 18.44 1.51
N ARG A 293 -11.71 18.44 0.53
CA ARG A 293 -12.11 17.22 -0.20
C ARG A 293 -10.94 16.61 -0.97
N GLU A 294 -10.10 17.40 -1.63
CA GLU A 294 -8.91 16.90 -2.32
C GLU A 294 -7.86 16.31 -1.35
N LEU A 295 -7.72 16.89 -0.15
CA LEU A 295 -6.86 16.33 0.90
C LEU A 295 -7.44 15.01 1.45
N LEU A 296 -8.76 14.92 1.66
CA LEU A 296 -9.43 13.67 2.05
C LEU A 296 -9.27 12.59 0.97
N ALA A 297 -9.44 12.95 -0.31
CA ALA A 297 -9.22 12.08 -1.46
C ALA A 297 -7.77 11.56 -1.51
N SER A 298 -6.79 12.44 -1.26
CA SER A 298 -5.38 12.07 -1.20
C SER A 298 -5.09 11.08 -0.06
N SER A 299 -5.68 11.31 1.12
CA SER A 299 -5.52 10.43 2.28
C SER A 299 -6.13 9.03 2.06
N LEU A 300 -7.36 8.96 1.55
CA LEU A 300 -8.03 7.69 1.29
C LEU A 300 -7.41 6.90 0.14
N LEU A 301 -6.93 7.57 -0.92
CA LEU A 301 -6.24 6.90 -2.05
C LEU A 301 -4.90 6.33 -1.59
N THR A 302 -4.22 7.02 -0.68
CA THR A 302 -3.00 6.51 -0.03
C THR A 302 -3.29 5.26 0.79
N ALA A 303 -4.40 5.24 1.52
CA ALA A 303 -4.79 4.08 2.32
C ALA A 303 -5.11 2.83 1.48
N MET A 304 -5.70 3.02 0.29
CA MET A 304 -6.01 1.91 -0.62
C MET A 304 -4.77 1.35 -1.32
N GLY A 305 -3.79 2.19 -1.65
CA GLY A 305 -2.59 1.80 -2.41
C GLY A 305 -2.89 1.41 -3.87
N GLY A 306 -1.84 1.34 -4.71
CA GLY A 306 -1.94 0.87 -6.10
C GLY A 306 -2.72 1.80 -7.05
N LEU A 307 -2.94 3.04 -6.62
CA LEU A 307 -3.71 4.07 -7.32
C LEU A 307 -2.88 5.35 -7.51
N GLU A 308 -1.59 5.20 -7.82
CA GLU A 308 -0.62 6.31 -7.90
C GLU A 308 -0.99 7.37 -8.95
N ALA A 309 -1.57 6.96 -10.08
CA ALA A 309 -1.99 7.89 -11.11
C ALA A 309 -3.18 8.77 -10.66
N PRO A 310 -4.30 8.21 -10.14
CA PRO A 310 -5.33 9.00 -9.47
C PRO A 310 -4.82 9.85 -8.31
N LEU A 311 -3.99 9.29 -7.42
CA LEU A 311 -3.43 10.00 -6.27
C LEU A 311 -2.61 11.22 -6.72
N LEU A 312 -1.76 11.08 -7.74
CA LEU A 312 -1.01 12.20 -8.29
C LEU A 312 -1.94 13.29 -8.86
N GLY A 313 -3.05 12.90 -9.47
CA GLY A 313 -4.08 13.83 -9.94
C GLY A 313 -4.67 14.66 -8.80
N HIS A 314 -5.08 14.01 -7.71
CA HIS A 314 -5.65 14.67 -6.52
C HIS A 314 -4.61 15.52 -5.76
N LEU A 315 -3.35 15.08 -5.67
CA LEU A 315 -2.28 15.90 -5.09
C LEU A 315 -2.03 17.20 -5.88
N ARG A 316 -2.05 17.13 -7.21
CA ARG A 316 -1.94 18.32 -8.08
C ARG A 316 -3.15 19.24 -7.98
N ALA A 317 -4.35 18.66 -7.90
CA ALA A 317 -5.58 19.42 -7.68
C ALA A 317 -5.56 20.13 -6.32
N ALA A 318 -5.14 19.46 -5.25
CA ALA A 318 -4.96 20.06 -3.93
C ALA A 318 -3.96 21.24 -3.97
N ARG A 319 -2.82 21.10 -4.65
CA ARG A 319 -1.87 22.23 -4.84
C ARG A 319 -2.48 23.41 -5.57
N ARG A 320 -3.22 23.14 -6.65
CA ARG A 320 -3.93 24.17 -7.43
C ARG A 320 -4.93 24.93 -6.56
N LEU A 321 -5.61 24.23 -5.65
CA LEU A 321 -6.56 24.80 -4.69
C LEU A 321 -5.87 25.45 -3.47
N GLY A 322 -4.54 25.49 -3.43
CA GLY A 322 -3.77 26.23 -2.42
C GLY A 322 -3.15 25.39 -1.30
N ALA A 323 -3.22 24.04 -1.36
CA ALA A 323 -2.55 23.18 -0.37
C ALA A 323 -1.05 23.49 -0.34
N SER A 324 -0.44 23.69 0.83
CA SER A 324 1.01 23.72 0.98
C SER A 324 1.61 22.30 0.83
N PRO A 325 2.93 22.17 0.60
CA PRO A 325 3.58 20.85 0.64
C PRO A 325 3.38 20.12 1.97
N ASP A 326 3.25 20.86 3.07
CA ASP A 326 3.00 20.28 4.40
C ASP A 326 1.55 19.80 4.55
N ASP A 327 0.58 20.46 3.93
CA ASP A 327 -0.80 19.94 3.88
C ASP A 327 -0.86 18.59 3.16
N LEU A 328 -0.14 18.47 2.03
CA LEU A 328 -0.07 17.19 1.32
C LEU A 328 0.61 16.12 2.17
N ARG A 329 1.76 16.43 2.77
CA ARG A 329 2.46 15.49 3.68
C ARG A 329 1.55 15.04 4.82
N ARG A 330 0.80 15.97 5.43
CA ARG A 330 -0.18 15.66 6.48
C ARG A 330 -1.28 14.73 5.98
N ALA A 331 -1.87 15.01 4.81
CA ALA A 331 -2.91 14.17 4.22
C ALA A 331 -2.44 12.74 3.93
N LEU A 332 -1.24 12.59 3.38
CA LEU A 332 -0.64 11.28 3.14
C LEU A 332 -0.30 10.56 4.45
N ALA A 333 0.29 11.29 5.42
CA ALA A 333 0.69 10.73 6.70
C ALA A 333 -0.52 10.24 7.51
N ALA A 334 -1.68 10.91 7.41
CA ALA A 334 -2.92 10.50 8.08
C ALA A 334 -3.35 9.06 7.76
N ALA A 335 -2.90 8.50 6.63
CA ALA A 335 -3.16 7.12 6.26
C ALA A 335 -2.28 6.10 7.02
N SER A 336 -1.28 6.53 7.80
CA SER A 336 -0.23 5.64 8.35
C SER A 336 -0.75 4.51 9.24
N ALA A 337 -1.86 4.72 9.95
CA ALA A 337 -2.47 3.68 10.79
C ALA A 337 -3.28 2.64 9.99
N ALA A 338 -3.75 3.01 8.80
CA ALA A 338 -4.68 2.21 8.00
C ALA A 338 -4.03 1.61 6.73
N ALA A 339 -3.00 2.27 6.20
CA ALA A 339 -2.33 1.92 4.95
C ALA A 339 -1.21 0.91 5.17
N PRO A 340 -0.96 0.00 4.21
CA PRO A 340 0.28 -0.76 4.20
C PRO A 340 1.48 0.16 3.91
N ARG A 341 2.66 -0.16 4.49
CA ARG A 341 3.87 0.68 4.38
C ARG A 341 4.28 0.98 2.93
N TRP A 342 4.12 0.04 2.02
CA TRP A 342 4.48 0.23 0.60
C TRP A 342 3.65 1.35 -0.06
N ALA A 343 2.38 1.49 0.33
CA ALA A 343 1.49 2.52 -0.21
C ALA A 343 1.89 3.91 0.29
N LEU A 344 2.28 4.03 1.56
CA LEU A 344 2.82 5.28 2.13
C LEU A 344 4.09 5.73 1.41
N ASN A 345 4.99 4.80 1.09
CA ASN A 345 6.21 5.10 0.36
C ASN A 345 5.95 5.51 -1.09
N ALA A 346 5.01 4.83 -1.76
CA ALA A 346 4.59 5.21 -3.10
C ALA A 346 4.02 6.63 -3.10
N ALA A 347 3.15 6.95 -2.14
CA ALA A 347 2.57 8.27 -1.98
C ALA A 347 3.63 9.35 -1.69
N GLN A 348 4.62 9.07 -0.84
CA GLN A 348 5.71 9.99 -0.55
C GLN A 348 6.53 10.34 -1.79
N ARG A 349 6.83 9.36 -2.66
CA ARG A 349 7.53 9.62 -3.94
C ARG A 349 6.72 10.51 -4.88
N LEU A 350 5.39 10.51 -4.78
CA LEU A 350 4.56 11.40 -5.59
C LEU A 350 4.68 12.86 -5.17
N LEU A 351 5.00 13.16 -3.91
CA LEU A 351 5.20 14.55 -3.45
C LEU A 351 6.33 15.26 -4.21
N GLU A 352 7.34 14.52 -4.67
CA GLU A 352 8.45 15.08 -5.47
C GLU A 352 8.00 15.51 -6.89
N ARG A 353 6.79 15.13 -7.31
CA ARG A 353 6.26 15.32 -8.67
C ARG A 353 5.13 16.35 -8.76
N VAL A 354 4.87 17.07 -7.66
CA VAL A 354 3.66 17.87 -7.40
C VAL A 354 4.01 19.32 -7.10
#